data_AF-A0A432KC35-F1
#
_entry.id   AF-A0A432KC35-F1
#
_cell.length_a   1.000
_cell.length_b   1.000
_cell.length_c   1.000
_cell.angle_alpha   90.00
_cell.angle_beta   90.00
_cell.angle_gamma   90.00
#
_symmetry.space_group_name_H-M   'P 1'
#
loop_
_entity.id
_entity.type
_entity.pdbx_description
1 polymer ?
#
loop_
_entity_poly.entity_id
_entity_poly.type
_entity_poly.pdbx_seq_one_letter_code
_entity_poly.pdbx_strand_id
1 'polypeptide(L)'
;WGKIWGKLPYNLLEVHPGNETYIYDDFAYNGLNYYEFISDEFASFAYSHHFQGLFFNHIPLLRKLKWREVVYGKMLLGSLTDENRNYSTFPSVTHKLTEPYYEAGVAIENIFKILRVDFGWRLSYLDAPNAKRFRVRVNLKMNF
;
A
#
# COMPACT_ATOMS: atom_id res chain seq x y z
N TRP A 1 4.56 -12.54 5.65
CA TRP A 1 4.40 -13.68 4.71
C TRP A 1 3.40 -14.64 5.34
N GLY A 2 2.65 -15.36 4.53
CA GLY A 2 1.60 -16.23 5.01
C GLY A 2 1.20 -17.24 3.96
N LYS A 3 0.68 -18.38 4.42
CA LYS A 3 0.09 -19.41 3.59
C LYS A 3 -1.16 -19.96 4.25
N ILE A 4 -2.25 -19.99 3.50
CA ILE A 4 -3.54 -20.51 3.89
C ILE A 4 -3.68 -21.88 3.24
N TRP A 5 -3.89 -22.90 4.07
CA TRP A 5 -3.96 -24.28 3.63
C TRP A 5 -5.41 -24.74 3.49
N GLY A 6 -5.65 -25.56 2.46
CA GLY A 6 -6.95 -26.16 2.19
C GLY A 6 -7.81 -25.36 1.20
N LYS A 7 -8.96 -25.95 0.88
CA LYS A 7 -9.95 -25.41 -0.06
C LYS A 7 -10.92 -24.51 0.69
N LEU A 8 -10.77 -23.20 0.56
CA LEU A 8 -11.52 -22.22 1.33
C LEU A 8 -12.21 -21.20 0.42
N PRO A 9 -13.37 -20.67 0.84
CA PRO A 9 -14.04 -19.64 0.08
C PRO A 9 -13.26 -18.32 0.14
N TYR A 10 -13.41 -17.47 -0.89
CA TYR A 10 -12.53 -16.30 -1.08
C TYR A 10 -12.53 -15.31 0.10
N ASN A 11 -13.59 -15.29 0.89
CA ASN A 11 -13.73 -14.46 2.09
C ASN A 11 -12.86 -14.92 3.27
N LEU A 12 -12.32 -16.15 3.21
CA LEU A 12 -11.34 -16.68 4.16
C LEU A 12 -9.91 -16.68 3.62
N LEU A 13 -9.71 -16.18 2.40
CA LEU A 13 -8.38 -15.97 1.82
C LEU A 13 -7.86 -14.58 2.16
N GLU A 14 -6.56 -14.36 1.94
CA GLU A 14 -5.95 -13.06 2.19
C GLU A 14 -6.37 -12.07 1.10
N VAL A 15 -7.10 -11.03 1.50
CA VAL A 15 -7.41 -9.88 0.68
C VAL A 15 -6.36 -8.81 0.96
N HIS A 16 -5.51 -8.51 -0.02
CA HIS A 16 -4.43 -7.56 0.20
C HIS A 16 -4.99 -6.15 0.39
N PRO A 17 -4.72 -5.47 1.52
CA PRO A 17 -5.38 -4.21 1.83
C PRO A 17 -4.82 -3.06 0.97
N GLY A 18 -5.69 -2.40 0.22
CA GLY A 18 -5.45 -1.02 -0.18
C GLY A 18 -5.61 -0.11 1.05
N ASN A 19 -4.83 0.97 1.16
CA ASN A 19 -5.08 1.93 2.24
C ASN A 19 -6.37 2.71 1.93
N GLU A 20 -7.47 2.28 2.53
CA GLU A 20 -8.82 2.79 2.32
C GLU A 20 -9.28 3.72 3.44
N THR A 21 -8.58 3.71 4.57
CA THR A 21 -8.85 4.53 5.73
C THR A 21 -8.04 5.82 5.74
N TYR A 22 -8.55 6.83 6.44
CA TYR A 22 -7.81 8.06 6.72
C TYR A 22 -6.73 7.90 7.81
N ILE A 23 -6.58 6.70 8.38
CA ILE A 23 -5.54 6.37 9.35
C ILE A 23 -4.36 5.75 8.60
N TYR A 24 -3.15 6.20 8.90
CA TYR A 24 -1.96 5.66 8.27
C TYR A 24 -1.70 4.21 8.68
N ASP A 25 -1.49 3.35 7.67
CA ASP A 25 -1.10 1.94 7.83
C ASP A 25 0.18 1.66 7.03
N ASP A 26 1.19 1.11 7.73
CA ASP A 26 2.50 0.76 7.16
C ASP A 26 2.44 -0.37 6.13
N PHE A 27 1.44 -1.26 6.20
CA PHE A 27 1.29 -2.41 5.31
C PHE A 27 0.24 -2.19 4.21
N ALA A 28 -0.66 -1.23 4.37
CA ALA A 28 -1.70 -0.98 3.36
C ALA A 28 -1.17 -0.23 2.12
N TYR A 29 -1.56 -0.68 0.92
CA TYR A 29 -0.98 -0.20 -0.33
C TYR A 29 -1.63 1.09 -0.85
N ASN A 30 -0.79 2.06 -1.21
CA ASN A 30 -0.93 3.13 -2.22
C ASN A 30 -2.05 2.96 -3.24
N GLY A 31 -1.71 2.18 -4.26
CA GLY A 31 -2.40 2.11 -5.54
C GLY A 31 -3.22 0.85 -5.75
N LEU A 32 -3.33 -0.01 -4.74
CA LEU A 32 -4.09 -1.25 -4.79
C LEU A 32 -5.57 -0.93 -4.53
N ASN A 33 -6.45 -1.44 -5.38
CA ASN A 33 -7.89 -1.30 -5.26
C ASN A 33 -8.47 -2.41 -4.38
N TYR A 34 -9.63 -2.14 -3.77
CA TYR A 34 -10.30 -3.14 -2.94
C TYR A 34 -10.61 -4.42 -3.72
N TYR A 35 -10.31 -5.57 -3.13
CA TYR A 35 -10.43 -6.90 -3.75
C TYR A 35 -9.66 -7.09 -5.07
N GLU A 36 -8.70 -6.23 -5.41
CA GLU A 36 -7.96 -6.35 -6.66
C GLU A 36 -7.11 -7.63 -6.69
N PHE A 37 -6.49 -7.97 -5.56
CA PHE A 37 -5.68 -9.19 -5.42
C PHE A 37 -6.10 -9.98 -4.19
N ILE A 38 -6.34 -11.27 -4.39
CA ILE A 38 -6.61 -12.25 -3.34
C ILE A 38 -5.61 -13.39 -3.50
N SER A 39 -5.04 -13.87 -2.39
CA SER A 39 -4.01 -14.91 -2.42
C SER A 39 -4.20 -15.90 -1.28
N ASP A 40 -3.82 -17.15 -1.54
CA ASP A 40 -3.68 -18.17 -0.49
C ASP A 40 -2.23 -18.32 -0.03
N GLU A 41 -1.25 -17.91 -0.83
CA GLU A 41 0.15 -17.78 -0.44
C GLU A 41 0.65 -16.38 -0.78
N PHE A 42 1.27 -15.69 0.17
CA PHE A 42 1.69 -14.30 -0.02
C PHE A 42 2.90 -13.89 0.83
N ALA A 43 3.62 -12.90 0.35
CA ALA A 43 4.65 -12.18 1.09
C ALA A 43 4.55 -10.68 0.79
N SER A 44 4.32 -9.89 1.83
CA SER A 44 4.37 -8.43 1.77
C SER A 44 5.72 -7.94 2.31
N PHE A 45 6.29 -6.96 1.63
CA PHE A 45 7.46 -6.21 2.07
C PHE A 45 7.13 -4.73 2.06
N ALA A 46 7.44 -4.03 3.15
CA ALA A 46 7.29 -2.59 3.26
C ALA A 46 8.56 -2.00 3.86
N TYR A 47 9.06 -0.94 3.24
CA TYR A 47 10.22 -0.21 3.71
C TYR A 47 9.92 1.28 3.68
N SER A 48 10.29 1.98 4.76
CA SER A 48 10.17 3.42 4.87
C SER A 48 11.44 4.01 5.47
N HIS A 49 11.97 5.04 4.83
CA HIS A 49 13.13 5.78 5.32
C HIS A 49 12.73 7.21 5.67
N HIS A 50 13.03 7.62 6.91
CA HIS A 50 12.75 8.97 7.41
C HIS A 50 14.03 9.79 7.36
N PHE A 51 14.05 10.85 6.56
CA PHE A 51 15.22 11.75 6.46
C PHE A 51 15.31 12.76 7.60
N GLN A 52 14.34 12.77 8.51
CA GLN A 52 14.30 13.65 9.69
C GLN A 52 14.45 15.15 9.37
N GLY A 53 13.97 15.57 8.19
CA GLY A 53 13.99 16.97 7.73
C GLY A 53 15.29 17.38 7.04
N LEU A 54 15.99 16.45 6.40
CA LEU A 54 17.23 16.72 5.66
C LEU A 54 17.04 17.85 4.63
N PHE A 55 15.91 17.91 3.92
CA PHE A 55 15.64 18.98 2.95
C PHE A 55 14.84 20.15 3.57
N PHE A 56 13.78 19.87 4.33
CA PHE A 56 12.87 20.88 4.89
C PHE A 56 13.53 21.75 5.96
N ASN A 57 14.54 21.24 6.67
CA ASN A 57 15.30 22.07 7.60
C ASN A 57 16.21 23.08 6.87
N HIS A 58 16.50 22.88 5.59
CA HIS A 58 17.28 23.85 4.82
C HIS A 58 16.48 25.11 4.48
N ILE A 59 15.15 25.00 4.37
CA ILE A 59 14.27 26.13 4.05
C ILE A 59 13.81 26.82 5.36
N PRO A 60 14.13 28.12 5.58
CA PRO A 60 13.89 28.80 6.86
C PRO A 60 12.43 28.78 7.33
N LEU A 61 11.47 28.83 6.40
CA LEU A 61 10.04 28.81 6.70
C LEU A 61 9.58 27.41 7.16
N LEU A 62 10.01 26.35 6.46
CA LEU A 62 9.61 24.97 6.74
C LEU A 62 10.31 24.40 7.98
N ARG A 63 11.51 24.91 8.30
CA ARG A 63 12.22 24.58 9.55
C ARG A 63 11.37 24.83 10.80
N LYS A 64 10.55 25.89 10.82
CA LYS A 64 9.64 26.18 11.95
C LYS A 64 8.50 25.17 12.07
N LEU A 65 8.06 24.62 10.93
CA LEU A 65 6.96 23.66 10.87
C LEU A 65 7.39 22.23 11.24
N LYS A 66 8.70 21.95 11.28
CA LYS A 66 9.28 20.64 11.63
C LYS A 66 8.73 19.49 10.78
N TRP A 67 8.42 19.77 9.52
CA TRP A 67 8.00 18.73 8.58
C TRP A 67 9.13 17.72 8.36
N ARG A 68 8.79 16.46 8.18
CA ARG A 68 9.76 15.39 7.92
C ARG A 68 9.48 14.76 6.57
N GLU A 69 10.52 14.63 5.74
CA GLU A 69 10.44 13.82 4.53
C GLU A 69 10.53 12.34 4.86
N VAL A 70 9.74 11.56 4.14
CA VAL A 70 9.78 10.10 4.15
C VAL A 70 9.79 9.62 2.70
N VAL A 71 10.61 8.62 2.39
CA VAL A 71 10.45 7.80 1.19
C VAL A 71 10.01 6.41 1.61
N TYR A 72 9.17 5.78 0.82
CA TYR A 72 8.73 4.42 1.09
C TYR A 72 8.61 3.59 -0.19
N GLY A 73 8.76 2.29 -0.03
CA GLY A 73 8.54 1.29 -1.05
C GLY A 73 7.79 0.12 -0.47
N LYS A 74 6.80 -0.40 -1.20
CA LYS A 74 6.05 -1.59 -0.82
C LYS A 74 6.01 -2.58 -1.97
N MET A 75 6.12 -3.86 -1.66
CA MET A 75 6.06 -4.96 -2.61
C MET A 75 5.15 -6.05 -2.06
N LEU A 76 4.44 -6.72 -2.96
CA LEU A 76 3.55 -7.83 -2.71
C LEU A 76 3.89 -8.95 -3.68
N LEU A 77 4.21 -10.10 -3.11
CA LEU A 77 4.32 -11.37 -3.80
C LEU A 77 3.14 -12.23 -3.36
N GLY A 78 2.61 -13.03 -4.26
CA GLY A 78 1.48 -13.87 -3.93
C GLY A 78 1.04 -14.73 -5.09
N SER A 79 0.30 -15.77 -4.74
CA SER A 79 -0.29 -16.69 -5.69
C SER A 79 -1.68 -17.11 -5.20
N LEU A 80 -2.49 -17.58 -6.14
CA LEU A 80 -3.80 -18.16 -5.87
C LEU A 80 -3.85 -19.52 -6.57
N THR A 81 -4.02 -20.59 -5.79
CA THR A 81 -4.15 -21.94 -6.33
C THR A 81 -5.45 -22.09 -7.12
N ASP A 82 -5.42 -22.93 -8.16
CA ASP A 82 -6.60 -23.16 -8.99
C ASP A 82 -7.73 -23.86 -8.21
N GLU A 83 -7.42 -24.59 -7.15
CA GLU A 83 -8.39 -25.19 -6.24
C GLU A 83 -9.26 -24.13 -5.55
N ASN A 84 -8.63 -23.12 -4.95
CA ASN A 84 -9.31 -22.01 -4.29
C ASN A 84 -9.99 -21.08 -5.31
N ARG A 85 -9.35 -20.85 -6.46
CA ARG A 85 -9.92 -20.07 -7.56
C ARG A 85 -11.24 -20.65 -8.07
N ASN A 86 -11.31 -21.98 -8.23
CA ASN A 86 -12.49 -22.65 -8.75
C ASN A 86 -13.52 -22.97 -7.66
N TYR A 87 -13.20 -22.78 -6.38
CA TYR A 87 -14.13 -23.04 -5.28
C TYR A 87 -15.14 -21.92 -5.05
N SER A 88 -14.83 -20.70 -5.45
CA SER A 88 -15.66 -19.52 -5.18
C SER A 88 -15.82 -18.63 -6.39
N THR A 89 -16.93 -17.90 -6.44
CA THR A 89 -17.11 -16.82 -7.42
C THR A 89 -16.48 -15.55 -6.85
N PHE A 90 -15.41 -15.09 -7.50
CA PHE A 90 -14.72 -13.87 -7.12
C PHE A 90 -15.41 -12.63 -7.67
N PRO A 91 -15.29 -11.47 -7.01
CA PRO A 91 -15.66 -10.19 -7.61
C PRO A 91 -15.00 -10.01 -8.99
N SER A 92 -15.70 -9.38 -9.93
CA SER A 92 -15.18 -9.16 -11.30
C SER A 92 -13.92 -8.28 -11.35
N VAL A 93 -13.62 -7.57 -10.26
CA VAL A 93 -12.43 -6.73 -10.09
C VAL A 93 -11.21 -7.50 -9.58
N THR A 94 -11.38 -8.76 -9.18
CA THR A 94 -10.28 -9.58 -8.66
C THR A 94 -9.48 -10.19 -9.79
N HIS A 95 -8.17 -10.02 -9.72
CA HIS A 95 -7.21 -10.55 -10.67
C HIS A 95 -6.19 -11.45 -9.96
N LYS A 96 -5.67 -12.42 -10.70
CA LYS A 96 -4.56 -13.25 -10.20
C LYS A 96 -3.30 -12.39 -10.21
N LEU A 97 -2.52 -12.48 -9.14
CA LEU A 97 -1.19 -11.90 -9.11
C LEU A 97 -0.25 -12.81 -9.93
N THR A 98 0.09 -12.40 -11.16
CA THR A 98 0.98 -13.13 -12.07
C THR A 98 2.44 -12.66 -11.94
N GLU A 99 2.62 -11.36 -11.68
CA GLU A 99 3.90 -10.72 -11.39
C GLU A 99 3.85 -10.01 -10.03
N PRO A 100 4.99 -9.73 -9.37
CA PRO A 100 5.01 -8.96 -8.13
C PRO A 100 4.30 -7.62 -8.27
N TYR A 101 3.41 -7.28 -7.33
CA TYR A 101 2.91 -5.92 -7.22
C TYR A 101 3.92 -5.09 -6.41
N TYR A 102 4.26 -3.89 -6.88
CA TYR A 102 5.10 -2.96 -6.16
C TYR A 102 4.71 -1.50 -6.43
N GLU A 103 4.96 -0.67 -5.42
CA GLU A 103 4.71 0.76 -5.41
C GLU A 103 5.81 1.47 -4.63
N ALA A 104 6.03 2.73 -4.97
CA ALA A 104 6.98 3.60 -4.28
C ALA A 104 6.36 4.99 -4.09
N GLY A 105 6.82 5.72 -3.09
CA GLY A 105 6.29 7.03 -2.81
C GLY A 105 7.16 7.89 -1.93
N VAL A 106 6.79 9.16 -1.89
CA VAL A 106 7.33 10.15 -0.95
C VAL A 106 6.19 10.60 -0.06
N ALA A 107 6.49 10.93 1.19
CA ALA A 107 5.52 11.49 2.11
C ALA A 107 6.11 12.64 2.92
N ILE A 108 5.21 13.53 3.33
CA ILE A 108 5.49 14.62 4.25
C ILE A 108 4.69 14.34 5.52
N GLU A 109 5.36 14.06 6.62
CA GLU A 109 4.71 13.86 7.92
C GLU A 109 4.93 15.04 8.86
N ASN A 110 4.22 15.01 10.00
CA ASN A 110 4.28 16.04 11.04
C ASN A 110 3.67 17.40 10.61
N ILE A 111 2.78 17.40 9.62
CA ILE A 111 2.01 18.60 9.24
C ILE A 111 1.00 18.87 10.37
N PHE A 112 1.07 20.05 10.99
CA PHE A 112 0.35 20.37 12.23
C PHE A 112 0.49 19.30 13.34
N LYS A 113 1.58 18.51 13.32
CA LYS A 113 1.86 17.38 14.24
C LYS A 113 0.95 16.16 14.16
N ILE A 114 -0.07 16.16 13.31
CA ILE A 114 -1.07 15.07 13.22
C ILE A 114 -1.34 14.58 11.80
N LEU A 115 -0.94 15.34 10.78
CA LEU A 115 -1.19 15.03 9.38
C LEU A 115 0.07 14.50 8.71
N ARG A 116 -0.18 13.58 7.79
CA ARG A 116 0.78 13.05 6.82
C ARG A 116 0.16 13.14 5.42
N VAL A 117 0.94 13.57 4.45
CA VAL A 117 0.54 13.58 3.04
C VAL A 117 1.46 12.63 2.28
N ASP A 118 0.89 11.60 1.66
CA ASP A 118 1.57 10.59 0.87
C ASP A 118 1.34 10.85 -0.61
N PHE A 119 2.42 10.80 -1.38
CA PHE A 119 2.44 10.84 -2.83
C PHE A 119 2.97 9.48 -3.30
N GLY A 120 2.06 8.62 -3.73
CA GLY A 120 2.36 7.24 -4.11
C GLY A 120 2.25 7.01 -5.61
N TRP A 121 3.22 6.30 -6.15
CA TRP A 121 3.23 5.79 -7.52
C TRP A 121 3.10 4.28 -7.51
N ARG A 122 2.08 3.79 -8.22
CA ARG A 122 1.99 2.39 -8.61
C ARG A 122 2.97 2.15 -9.74
N LEU A 123 3.78 1.11 -9.63
CA LEU A 123 4.85 0.80 -10.60
C LEU A 123 4.58 -0.49 -11.38
N SER A 124 3.61 -1.28 -10.95
CA SER A 124 3.23 -2.58 -11.52
C SER A 124 1.74 -2.59 -11.88
N TYR A 125 1.32 -3.47 -12.79
CA TYR A 125 -0.07 -3.59 -13.21
C TYR A 125 -0.71 -2.24 -13.63
N LEU A 126 0.02 -1.43 -14.41
CA LEU A 126 -0.41 -0.08 -14.81
C LEU A 126 -1.57 -0.07 -15.81
N ASP A 127 -1.79 -1.19 -16.47
CA ASP A 127 -2.83 -1.39 -17.48
C ASP A 127 -4.07 -2.08 -16.91
N ALA A 128 -4.09 -2.36 -15.59
CA ALA A 128 -5.26 -2.94 -14.95
C ALA A 128 -6.45 -1.97 -14.97
N PRO A 129 -7.69 -2.47 -15.08
CA PRO A 129 -8.88 -1.63 -15.07
C PRO A 129 -8.93 -0.80 -13.78
N ASN A 130 -9.11 0.52 -13.92
CA ASN A 130 -9.09 1.47 -12.79
C ASN A 130 -7.75 1.59 -12.05
N ALA A 131 -6.63 1.15 -12.63
CA ALA A 131 -5.30 1.39 -12.09
C ALA A 131 -4.98 2.89 -12.11
N LYS A 132 -4.75 3.48 -10.92
CA LYS A 132 -4.26 4.85 -10.79
C LYS A 132 -2.75 4.82 -10.62
N ARG A 133 -2.03 5.29 -11.64
CA ARG A 133 -0.55 5.36 -11.63
C ARG A 133 -0.02 6.23 -10.50
N PHE A 134 -0.75 7.28 -10.14
CA PHE A 134 -0.39 8.21 -9.08
C PHE A 134 -1.59 8.46 -8.16
N ARG A 135 -1.33 8.51 -6.85
CA ARG A 135 -2.35 8.81 -5.84
C ARG A 135 -1.75 9.72 -4.77
N VAL A 136 -2.51 10.74 -4.40
CA VAL A 136 -2.22 11.59 -3.24
C VAL A 136 -3.16 11.20 -2.12
N ARG A 137 -2.65 11.01 -0.90
CA ARG A 137 -3.45 10.71 0.29
C ARG A 137 -3.08 11.58 1.46
N VAL A 138 -4.09 11.95 2.23
CA VAL A 138 -3.93 12.62 3.52
C VAL A 138 -4.29 11.61 4.59
N ASN A 139 -3.32 11.29 5.45
CA ASN A 139 -3.45 10.34 6.54
C ASN A 139 -3.30 11.07 7.88
N LEU A 140 -4.04 10.62 8.87
CA LEU A 140 -3.83 10.95 10.28
C LEU A 140 -2.70 10.07 10.82
N LYS A 141 -1.65 10.70 11.33
CA LYS A 141 -0.53 10.05 12.00
C LYS A 141 -0.12 10.90 13.20
N MET A 142 -0.43 10.41 14.40
CA MET A 142 -0.02 11.05 15.65
C MET A 142 1.36 10.53 16.04
N ASN A 143 2.33 11.43 16.14
CA ASN A 143 3.64 11.13 16.72
C ASN A 143 3.60 11.60 18.18
N PHE A 144 3.68 10.66 19.13
CA PHE A 144 3.87 10.95 20.56
C PHE A 144 5.36 11.10 20.89
#